data_AF-A0A3D0JGH6-F1
#
_entry.id   AF-A0A3D0JGH6-F1
#
_cell.length_a   1.000
_cell.length_b   1.000
_cell.length_c   1.000
_cell.angle_alpha   90.00
_cell.angle_beta   90.00
_cell.angle_gamma   90.00
#
_symmetry.space_group_name_H-M   'P 1'
#
loop_
_entity.id
_entity.type
_entity.pdbx_description
1 polymer ?
#
loop_
_entity_poly.entity_id
_entity_poly.type
_entity_poly.pdbx_seq_one_letter_code
_entity_poly.pdbx_strand_id
1 'polypeptide(L)'
;MTMQELNADIKNRAFKRAYLLYGEEDYLKLQFEKKLREAVLNGGTDMNEVLLVEKEANLDSINRNVETYPFLADYRLVVVRNSGLFSAGKKKKDAGDGKEADSKAAEEEKDGGKKKKSVKGAPKDKDLADVLKSLPDYAVVIFNESDV
;
A
#
# COMPACT_ATOMS: atom_id res chain seq x y z
N MET A 1 14.42 -12.58 6.08
CA MET A 1 15.38 -12.15 5.05
C MET A 1 16.70 -11.87 5.73
N THR A 2 17.82 -12.30 5.16
CA THR A 2 19.13 -11.97 5.73
C THR A 2 19.70 -10.70 5.10
N MET A 3 20.64 -10.04 5.78
CA MET A 3 21.34 -8.87 5.25
C MET A 3 22.06 -9.14 3.92
N GLN A 4 22.55 -10.37 3.75
CA GLN A 4 23.26 -10.79 2.55
C GLN A 4 22.32 -10.89 1.34
N GLU A 5 21.11 -11.42 1.53
CA GLU A 5 20.08 -11.45 0.49
C GLU A 5 19.73 -10.04 0.02
N LEU A 6 19.63 -9.08 0.95
CA LEU A 6 19.24 -7.70 0.62
C LEU A 6 20.29 -7.02 -0.25
N ASN A 7 21.55 -7.19 0.10
CA ASN A 7 22.64 -6.64 -0.69
C ASN A 7 22.73 -7.31 -2.08
N ALA A 8 22.39 -8.60 -2.18
CA ALA A 8 22.35 -9.29 -3.47
C ALA A 8 21.22 -8.76 -4.37
N ASP A 9 20.01 -8.60 -3.82
CA ASP A 9 18.86 -8.02 -4.53
C ASP A 9 19.20 -6.62 -5.08
N ILE A 10 19.79 -5.76 -4.23
CA ILE A 10 20.23 -4.41 -4.60
C ILE A 10 21.31 -4.45 -5.69
N LYS A 11 22.35 -5.27 -5.50
CA LYS A 11 23.48 -5.35 -6.44
C LYS A 11 23.06 -5.86 -7.81
N ASN A 12 22.17 -6.85 -7.84
CA ASN A 12 21.72 -7.47 -9.08
C ASN A 12 20.51 -6.74 -9.70
N ARG A 13 19.96 -5.72 -9.03
CA ARG A 13 18.67 -5.08 -9.34
C ARG A 13 17.55 -6.09 -9.61
N ALA A 14 17.54 -7.15 -8.81
CA ALA A 14 16.55 -8.21 -8.85
C ALA A 14 15.80 -8.20 -7.51
N PHE A 15 14.70 -7.44 -7.48
CA PHE A 15 13.99 -7.18 -6.23
C PHE A 15 12.90 -8.21 -5.97
N LYS A 16 12.72 -8.55 -4.70
CA LYS A 16 11.50 -9.21 -4.23
C LYS A 16 10.35 -8.22 -4.30
N ARG A 17 9.15 -8.74 -4.56
CA ARG A 17 7.93 -7.92 -4.66
C ARG A 17 7.55 -7.26 -3.34
N ALA A 18 7.99 -7.80 -2.20
CA ALA A 18 7.75 -7.22 -0.90
C ALA A 18 8.95 -7.38 0.04
N TYR A 19 9.22 -6.35 0.83
CA TYR A 19 10.21 -6.29 1.90
C TYR A 19 9.53 -5.85 3.20
N LEU A 20 9.86 -6.52 4.32
CA LEU A 20 9.43 -6.11 5.65
C LEU A 20 10.66 -5.72 6.47
N LEU A 21 10.73 -4.45 6.85
CA LEU A 21 11.71 -3.88 7.75
C LEU A 21 11.03 -3.75 9.12
N TYR A 22 11.53 -4.52 10.09
CA TYR A 22 10.99 -4.57 11.46
C TYR A 22 12.15 -4.67 12.47
N GLY A 23 11.86 -4.37 13.74
CA GLY A 23 12.80 -4.43 14.86
C GLY A 23 12.97 -3.09 15.58
N GLU A 24 13.72 -3.14 16.69
CA GLU A 24 13.87 -2.06 17.67
C GLU A 24 14.64 -0.84 17.13
N GLU A 25 15.51 -1.04 16.15
CA GLU A 25 16.44 -0.02 15.65
C GLU A 25 15.85 0.77 14.46
N ASP A 26 15.11 1.84 14.74
CA ASP A 26 14.51 2.72 13.72
C ASP A 26 15.54 3.32 12.76
N TYR A 27 16.71 3.69 13.27
CA TYR A 27 17.79 4.21 12.42
C TYR A 27 18.19 3.20 11.34
N LEU A 28 18.36 1.93 11.70
CA LEU A 28 18.74 0.89 10.75
C LEU A 28 17.64 0.64 9.73
N LYS A 29 16.37 0.59 10.15
CA LYS A 29 15.24 0.43 9.23
C LYS A 29 15.19 1.56 8.21
N LEU A 30 15.33 2.81 8.65
CA LEU A 30 15.39 3.98 7.76
C LEU A 30 16.58 3.91 6.78
N GLN A 31 17.75 3.45 7.24
CA GLN A 31 18.91 3.27 6.35
C GLN A 31 18.65 2.20 5.29
N PHE A 32 18.04 1.06 5.63
CA PHE A 32 17.71 0.01 4.66
C PHE A 32 16.60 0.42 3.70
N GLU A 33 15.58 1.11 4.19
CA GLU A 33 14.52 1.67 3.35
C GLU A 33 15.11 2.61 2.31
N LYS A 34 15.99 3.54 2.73
CA LYS A 34 16.66 4.48 1.83
C LYS A 34 17.49 3.76 0.76
N LYS A 35 18.30 2.77 1.15
CA LYS A 35 19.11 1.98 0.21
C LYS A 35 18.26 1.23 -0.81
N LEU A 36 17.16 0.61 -0.37
CA LEU A 36 16.22 -0.07 -1.26
C LEU A 36 15.55 0.92 -2.21
N ARG A 37 15.04 2.04 -1.69
CA ARG A 37 14.39 3.10 -2.47
C ARG A 37 15.31 3.59 -3.58
N GLU A 38 16.55 3.94 -3.24
CA GLU A 38 17.56 4.40 -4.21
C GLU A 38 17.86 3.34 -5.27
N ALA A 39 17.99 2.06 -4.89
CA ALA A 39 18.28 0.97 -5.82
C ALA A 39 17.12 0.62 -6.76
N VAL A 40 15.89 0.64 -6.24
CA VAL A 40 14.67 0.36 -7.00
C VAL A 40 14.45 1.45 -8.02
N LEU A 41 14.47 2.73 -7.59
CA LEU A 41 14.24 3.87 -8.47
C LEU A 41 15.41 4.10 -9.45
N ASN A 42 16.63 3.73 -9.06
CA ASN A 42 17.83 3.79 -9.91
C ASN A 42 18.04 5.18 -10.55
N GLY A 43 17.90 6.24 -9.74
CA GLY A 43 17.97 7.62 -10.21
C GLY A 43 16.77 8.09 -11.04
N GLY A 44 15.71 7.27 -11.12
CA GLY A 44 14.43 7.62 -11.72
C GLY A 44 13.66 8.68 -10.94
N THR A 45 12.54 9.12 -11.50
CA THR A 45 11.73 10.22 -10.97
C THR A 45 10.83 9.77 -9.81
N ASP A 46 10.48 10.72 -8.93
CA ASP A 46 9.50 10.56 -7.85
C ASP A 46 8.12 10.05 -8.34
N MET A 47 7.84 10.09 -9.64
CA MET A 47 6.60 9.61 -10.25
C MET A 47 6.37 8.10 -10.08
N ASN A 48 7.45 7.33 -9.93
CA ASN A 48 7.40 5.87 -9.76
C ASN A 48 7.33 5.44 -8.31
N GLU A 49 7.23 6.39 -7.38
CA GLU A 49 7.16 6.12 -5.95
C GLU A 49 5.85 6.61 -5.36
N VAL A 50 5.34 5.85 -4.38
CA VAL A 50 4.28 6.30 -3.47
C VAL A 50 4.68 6.00 -2.04
N LEU A 51 4.56 7.00 -1.16
CA LEU A 51 4.71 6.84 0.29
C LEU A 51 3.32 6.85 0.94
N LEU A 52 2.99 5.79 1.66
CA LEU A 52 1.77 5.63 2.46
C LEU A 52 2.14 5.57 3.93
N VAL A 53 1.49 6.37 4.76
CA VAL A 53 1.81 6.46 6.20
C VAL A 53 0.55 6.27 7.04
N GLU A 54 0.65 5.46 8.09
CA GLU A 54 -0.38 5.27 9.12
C GLU A 54 -1.79 4.98 8.54
N LYS A 55 -2.69 5.96 8.55
CA LYS A 55 -4.08 5.80 8.10
C LYS A 55 -4.19 5.58 6.59
N GLU A 56 -3.28 6.15 5.82
CA GLU A 56 -3.22 5.99 4.37
C GLU A 56 -2.63 4.62 3.97
N ALA A 57 -1.88 4.01 4.87
CA ALA A 57 -1.23 2.70 4.71
C ALA A 57 -2.22 1.52 4.91
N ASN A 58 -3.40 1.59 4.30
CA ASN A 58 -4.39 0.52 4.29
C ASN A 58 -4.30 -0.34 3.02
N LEU A 59 -4.94 -1.52 3.03
CA LEU A 59 -4.83 -2.50 1.96
C LEU A 59 -5.38 -2.00 0.62
N ASP A 60 -6.45 -1.20 0.63
CA ASP A 60 -7.03 -0.62 -0.58
C ASP A 60 -6.06 0.37 -1.24
N SER A 61 -5.47 1.26 -0.44
CA SER A 61 -4.44 2.20 -0.91
C SER A 61 -3.22 1.47 -1.48
N ILE A 62 -2.75 0.41 -0.82
CA ILE A 62 -1.62 -0.39 -1.31
C ILE A 62 -2.00 -1.04 -2.64
N ASN A 63 -3.14 -1.75 -2.70
CA ASN A 63 -3.58 -2.47 -3.91
C ASN A 63 -3.77 -1.53 -5.10
N ARG A 64 -4.39 -0.37 -4.89
CA ARG A 64 -4.57 0.64 -5.95
C ARG A 64 -3.23 1.16 -6.48
N ASN A 65 -2.25 1.37 -5.60
CA ASN A 65 -0.97 1.92 -6.02
C ASN A 65 -0.11 0.89 -6.73
N VAL A 66 -0.03 -0.35 -6.25
CA VAL A 66 0.80 -1.39 -6.89
C VAL A 66 0.30 -1.81 -8.28
N GLU A 67 -0.98 -1.58 -8.60
CA GLU A 67 -1.58 -1.85 -9.92
C GLU A 67 -1.22 -0.81 -11.00
N THR A 68 -0.63 0.33 -10.62
CA THR A 68 -0.23 1.35 -11.58
C THR A 68 1.12 0.97 -12.23
N TYR A 69 1.19 0.93 -13.56
CA TYR A 69 2.43 0.60 -14.26
C TYR A 69 3.51 1.70 -14.06
N PRO A 70 4.80 1.36 -13.89
CA PRO A 70 5.86 2.36 -13.77
C PRO A 70 6.07 3.15 -15.07
N PHE A 71 6.30 4.45 -14.93
CA PHE A 71 6.55 5.37 -16.03
C PHE A 71 8.05 5.44 -16.34
N LEU A 72 8.43 4.98 -17.53
CA LEU A 72 9.82 4.99 -18.03
C LEU A 72 10.84 4.37 -17.05
N ALA A 73 10.42 3.37 -16.28
CA ALA A 73 11.26 2.66 -15.32
C ALA A 73 10.86 1.18 -15.25
N ASP A 74 11.76 0.36 -14.70
CA ASP A 74 11.55 -1.08 -14.55
C ASP A 74 10.55 -1.41 -13.42
N TYR A 75 10.54 -0.57 -12.38
CA TYR A 75 9.82 -0.86 -11.14
C TYR A 75 8.97 0.31 -10.67
N ARG A 76 7.83 -0.02 -10.05
CA ARG A 76 7.06 0.89 -9.22
C ARG A 76 7.32 0.58 -7.76
N LEU A 77 7.64 1.62 -7.00
CA LEU A 77 7.90 1.52 -5.57
C LEU A 77 6.70 2.01 -4.76
N VAL A 78 6.26 1.21 -3.80
CA VAL A 78 5.30 1.63 -2.77
C VAL A 78 5.95 1.45 -1.40
N VAL A 79 6.19 2.55 -0.69
CA VAL A 79 6.71 2.55 0.68
C VAL A 79 5.53 2.70 1.62
N VAL A 80 5.45 1.80 2.60
CA VAL A 80 4.37 1.72 3.58
C VAL A 80 5.00 1.87 4.96
N ARG A 81 4.63 2.90 5.72
CA ARG A 81 5.14 3.15 7.07
C ARG A 81 4.04 3.06 8.12
N ASN A 82 4.32 2.34 9.20
CA ASN A 82 3.47 2.27 10.39
C ASN A 82 2.00 1.94 10.08
N SER A 83 1.77 0.95 9.20
CA SER A 83 0.43 0.55 8.77
C SER A 83 -0.38 -0.18 9.85
N GLY A 84 0.33 -0.73 10.84
CA GLY A 84 -0.24 -1.61 11.84
C GLY A 84 -0.77 -2.94 11.27
N LEU A 85 -0.49 -3.25 10.00
CA LEU A 85 -0.90 -4.50 9.34
C LEU A 85 -0.21 -5.74 9.94
N PHE A 86 0.91 -5.53 10.63
CA PHE A 86 1.72 -6.59 11.23
C PHE A 86 1.59 -6.66 12.76
N SER A 87 0.68 -5.87 13.35
CA SER A 87 0.42 -5.93 14.80
C SER A 87 -0.33 -7.22 15.17
N ALA A 88 0.20 -7.97 16.13
CA ALA A 88 -0.40 -9.24 16.55
C ALA A 88 -1.80 -9.01 17.17
N GLY A 89 -2.84 -9.57 16.55
CA GLY A 89 -4.08 -9.92 17.25
C GLY A 89 -5.17 -8.85 17.40
N LYS A 90 -5.07 -7.67 16.80
CA LYS A 90 -6.26 -6.79 16.70
C LYS A 90 -7.01 -7.10 15.41
N LYS A 91 -8.10 -7.88 15.52
CA LYS A 91 -9.18 -7.87 14.52
C LYS A 91 -9.50 -6.40 14.19
N LYS A 92 -9.13 -5.92 13.00
CA LYS A 92 -9.54 -4.60 12.53
C LYS A 92 -11.06 -4.64 12.38
N LYS A 93 -11.75 -3.87 13.24
CA LYS A 93 -13.05 -3.32 12.89
C LYS A 93 -12.74 -2.18 11.93
N ASP A 94 -13.19 -2.31 10.70
CA ASP A 94 -13.20 -1.20 9.75
C ASP A 94 -14.09 -0.09 10.33
N ALA A 95 -13.45 0.87 10.99
CA ALA A 95 -14.08 2.13 11.34
C ALA A 95 -14.11 2.97 10.07
N GLY A 96 -15.13 2.75 9.24
CA GLY A 96 -15.60 3.76 8.31
C GLY A 96 -16.13 4.94 9.13
N ASP A 97 -15.27 5.91 9.43
CA ASP A 97 -15.68 7.19 9.98
C ASP A 97 -15.69 8.21 8.83
N GLY A 98 -16.79 8.18 8.08
CA GLY A 98 -17.19 9.22 7.17
C GLY A 98 -18.39 9.95 7.77
N LYS A 99 -18.13 10.83 8.74
CA LYS A 99 -19.10 11.84 9.15
C LYS A 99 -18.41 13.18 9.34
N GLU A 100 -18.60 14.07 8.37
CA GLU A 100 -18.81 15.48 8.64
C GLU A 100 -19.86 16.02 7.65
N ALA A 101 -20.93 16.58 8.22
CA ALA A 101 -21.99 17.36 7.59
C ALA A 101 -21.46 18.80 7.31
N ASP A 102 -22.08 19.75 6.61
CA ASP A 102 -23.47 20.02 6.22
C ASP A 102 -23.46 21.18 5.17
N SER A 103 -24.66 21.59 4.74
CA SER A 103 -25.06 22.68 3.83
C SER A 103 -25.16 22.28 2.35
N LYS A 104 -26.29 22.44 1.64
CA LYS A 104 -27.48 23.27 1.86
C LYS A 104 -28.66 22.75 1.00
N ALA A 105 -29.88 22.94 1.50
CA ALA A 105 -31.16 22.45 0.99
C ALA A 105 -31.63 23.04 -0.37
N ALA A 106 -32.45 22.26 -1.10
CA ALA A 106 -33.60 22.72 -1.90
C ALA A 106 -34.56 21.53 -2.19
N GLU A 107 -35.86 21.82 -2.20
CA GLU A 107 -37.02 20.92 -2.07
C GLU A 107 -37.50 20.17 -3.34
N GLU A 108 -38.33 19.15 -3.07
CA GLU A 108 -39.31 18.33 -3.81
C GLU A 108 -39.62 18.54 -5.32
N GLU A 109 -39.74 17.43 -6.08
CA GLU A 109 -41.03 16.88 -6.55
C GLU A 109 -40.88 15.50 -7.25
N LYS A 110 -42.01 14.81 -7.41
CA LYS A 110 -42.22 13.35 -7.54
C LYS A 110 -42.03 12.73 -8.94
N ASP A 111 -41.90 11.39 -8.89
CA ASP A 111 -42.64 10.38 -9.67
C ASP A 111 -41.82 9.44 -10.57
N GLY A 112 -42.25 8.17 -10.61
CA GLY A 112 -41.93 7.24 -11.68
C GLY A 112 -40.90 6.16 -11.35
N GLY A 113 -41.37 5.05 -10.77
CA GLY A 113 -40.55 3.87 -10.54
C GLY A 113 -39.90 3.30 -11.81
N LYS A 114 -38.66 2.83 -11.68
CA LYS A 114 -38.09 1.71 -12.46
C LYS A 114 -36.98 1.04 -11.65
N LYS A 115 -37.29 -0.14 -11.10
CA LYS A 115 -36.31 -1.12 -10.61
C LYS A 115 -35.24 -1.37 -11.68
N LYS A 116 -33.97 -1.09 -11.38
CA LYS A 116 -32.84 -1.71 -12.09
C LYS A 116 -31.74 -2.12 -11.11
N LYS A 117 -31.80 -3.42 -10.80
CA LYS A 117 -30.71 -4.40 -10.75
C LYS A 117 -29.50 -4.02 -9.89
N SER A 118 -29.51 -4.56 -8.68
CA SER A 118 -28.34 -4.85 -7.85
C SER A 118 -27.19 -5.37 -8.72
N VAL A 119 -26.13 -4.56 -8.88
CA VAL A 119 -24.84 -5.10 -9.31
C VAL A 119 -24.13 -5.56 -8.04
N LYS A 120 -24.05 -6.88 -7.96
CA LYS A 120 -23.53 -7.70 -6.89
C LYS A 120 -22.00 -7.65 -6.89
N GLY A 121 -21.44 -7.38 -5.73
CA GLY A 121 -20.04 -7.61 -5.43
C GLY A 121 -19.48 -6.50 -4.54
N ALA A 122 -19.74 -6.58 -3.23
CA ALA A 122 -18.81 -5.96 -2.29
C ALA A 122 -17.39 -6.46 -2.66
N PRO A 123 -16.36 -5.59 -2.69
CA PRO A 123 -15.01 -6.08 -2.84
C PRO A 123 -14.81 -7.13 -1.76
N LYS A 124 -14.39 -8.34 -2.15
CA LYS A 124 -13.94 -9.32 -1.16
C LYS A 124 -12.91 -8.59 -0.32
N ASP A 125 -13.11 -8.50 0.99
CA ASP A 125 -12.12 -7.94 1.91
C ASP A 125 -10.84 -8.73 1.70
N LYS A 126 -9.95 -8.23 0.83
CA LYS A 126 -8.69 -8.88 0.52
C LYS A 126 -7.85 -8.73 1.76
N ASP A 127 -7.39 -9.85 2.30
CA ASP A 127 -6.41 -9.77 3.38
C ASP A 127 -5.03 -9.41 2.82
N LEU A 128 -4.08 -9.14 3.71
CA LEU A 128 -2.72 -8.81 3.32
C LEU A 128 -2.08 -9.94 2.49
N ALA A 129 -2.40 -11.20 2.78
CA ALA A 129 -1.83 -12.34 2.05
C ALA A 129 -2.33 -12.38 0.60
N ASP A 130 -3.60 -12.05 0.36
CA ASP A 130 -4.17 -11.91 -0.98
C ASP A 130 -3.49 -10.80 -1.77
N VAL A 131 -3.28 -9.62 -1.15
CA VAL A 131 -2.57 -8.50 -1.78
C VAL A 131 -1.14 -8.89 -2.17
N LEU A 132 -0.40 -9.50 -1.25
CA LEU A 132 0.99 -9.92 -1.49
C LEU A 132 1.09 -10.93 -2.65
N LYS A 133 0.17 -11.90 -2.72
CA LYS A 133 0.10 -12.88 -3.81
C LYS A 133 -0.23 -12.22 -5.15
N SER A 134 -1.07 -11.19 -5.15
CA SER A 134 -1.52 -10.51 -6.37
C SER A 134 -0.64 -9.36 -6.85
N LEU A 135 0.47 -9.03 -6.17
CA LEU A 135 1.38 -7.97 -6.63
C LEU A 135 1.83 -8.20 -8.09
N PRO A 136 1.94 -7.17 -8.93
CA PRO A 136 2.63 -7.30 -10.22
C PRO A 136 4.12 -7.61 -10.04
N ASP A 137 4.77 -8.12 -11.09
CA ASP A 137 6.21 -8.39 -11.13
C ASP A 137 7.05 -7.11 -11.08
N TYR A 138 6.55 -6.02 -11.65
CA TYR A 138 7.16 -4.69 -11.59
C TYR A 138 6.93 -3.96 -10.26
N ALA A 139 6.08 -4.46 -9.36
CA ALA A 139 5.75 -3.79 -8.12
C ALA A 139 6.69 -4.22 -6.99
N VAL A 140 7.31 -3.25 -6.33
CA VAL A 140 8.12 -3.44 -5.12
C VAL A 140 7.46 -2.70 -3.97
N VAL A 141 7.10 -3.42 -2.91
CA VAL A 141 6.51 -2.86 -1.69
C VAL A 141 7.49 -2.95 -0.54
N ILE A 142 7.76 -1.82 0.13
CA ILE A 142 8.59 -1.80 1.34
C ILE A 142 7.68 -1.47 2.53
N PHE A 143 7.48 -2.42 3.42
CA PHE A 143 6.84 -2.20 4.71
C PHE A 143 7.92 -1.85 5.73
N ASN A 144 7.87 -0.63 6.27
CA ASN A 144 8.73 -0.20 7.37
C ASN A 144 7.85 0.05 8.59
N GLU A 145 7.86 -0.90 9.50
CA GLU A 145 7.01 -0.88 10.69
C GLU A 145 7.86 -0.58 11.93
N SER A 146 7.40 0.38 12.73
CA SER A 146 7.86 0.52 14.11
C SER A 146 7.42 -0.69 14.94
N ASP A 147 8.27 -1.10 15.89
CA ASP A 147 7.79 -1.95 16.98
C ASP A 147 6.74 -1.13 17.75
N VAL A 148 5.55 -1.71 17.91
CA VAL A 148 4.44 -1.09 18.67
C VAL A 148 4.71 -1.23 20.16
#